data_AF-A0A9R0XN20-F1
#
_entry.id   AF-A0A9R0XN20-F1
#
_cell.length_a   1.000
_cell.length_b   1.000
_cell.length_c   1.000
_cell.angle_alpha   90.00
_cell.angle_beta   90.00
_cell.angle_gamma   90.00
#
_symmetry.space_group_name_H-M   'P 1'
#
loop_
_entity.id
_entity.type
_entity.pdbx_description
1 polymer ?
#
loop_
_entity_poly.entity_id
_entity_poly.type
_entity_poly.pdbx_seq_one_letter_code
_entity_poly.pdbx_strand_id
1 'polypeptide(L)'
;MICVRSRAEAASGPGGVTADAIRDAFAATEAAFIAQVSSQWDTNPDLATVGSCCLVGVVHDQTLFVANLGDSRAVLGKKVGRSGQIVAEQLSTEHNANHEAVRQELMAQHPDDPQIVALKHGVWRVKGIIQVGFYL
;
A
#
# COMPACT_ATOMS: atom_id res chain seq x y z
N MET A 1 -1.95 -4.89 5.37
CA MET A 1 -1.51 -3.77 6.24
C MET A 1 -1.45 -2.49 5.41
N ILE A 2 -2.19 -1.44 5.78
CA ILE A 2 -2.12 -0.11 5.14
C ILE A 2 -0.99 0.68 5.82
N CYS A 3 0.00 1.16 5.06
CA CYS A 3 1.02 2.06 5.60
C CYS A 3 0.61 3.51 5.33
N VAL A 4 0.13 4.24 6.35
CA VAL A 4 -0.11 5.69 6.27
C VAL A 4 1.04 6.41 6.96
N ARG A 5 1.76 7.27 6.22
CA ARG A 5 2.79 8.16 6.78
C ARG A 5 2.36 9.61 6.58
N SER A 6 2.39 10.39 7.65
CA SER A 6 2.27 11.86 7.60
C SER A 6 3.67 12.47 7.74
N ARG A 7 3.97 13.54 6.98
CA ARG A 7 5.14 14.37 7.24
C ARG A 7 4.80 15.87 7.17
N ALA A 8 4.19 16.32 8.26
CA ALA A 8 4.36 17.60 8.95
C ALA A 8 3.58 17.44 10.29
N GLU A 9 4.18 17.75 11.44
CA GLU A 9 3.42 17.89 12.68
C GLU A 9 2.52 19.13 12.54
N ALA A 10 1.28 18.90 12.12
CA ALA A 10 0.22 19.88 12.26
C ALA A 10 -1.05 19.12 12.61
N ALA A 11 -1.54 19.39 13.82
CA ALA A 11 -2.87 18.97 14.24
C ALA A 11 -3.88 19.52 13.20
N SER A 12 -4.45 18.64 12.40
CA SER A 12 -5.65 18.96 11.65
C SER A 12 -6.76 19.16 12.68
N GLY A 13 -7.26 20.40 12.78
CA GLY A 13 -8.46 20.70 13.56
C GLY A 13 -9.66 19.85 13.10
N PRO A 14 -10.80 19.92 13.80
CA PRO A 14 -11.91 18.96 13.71
C PRO A 14 -12.66 18.88 12.35
N GLY A 15 -12.12 19.41 11.25
CA GLY A 15 -12.73 19.42 9.92
C GLY A 15 -11.78 19.27 8.72
N GLY A 16 -10.60 18.67 8.89
CA GLY A 16 -9.59 18.50 7.84
C GLY A 16 -9.29 17.05 7.47
N VAL A 17 -8.35 16.85 6.53
CA VAL A 17 -7.83 15.51 6.17
C VAL A 17 -7.04 14.94 7.34
N THR A 18 -7.43 13.76 7.82
CA THR A 18 -6.72 13.03 8.89
C THR A 18 -6.21 11.68 8.40
N ALA A 19 -5.23 11.12 9.10
CA ALA A 19 -4.74 9.77 8.81
C ALA A 19 -5.82 8.70 9.01
N ASP A 20 -6.72 8.88 9.99
CA ASP A 20 -7.88 8.01 10.21
C ASP A 20 -8.87 8.09 9.06
N ALA A 21 -9.22 9.29 8.59
CA ALA A 21 -10.11 9.46 7.45
C ALA A 21 -9.56 8.76 6.19
N ILE A 22 -8.24 8.81 5.97
CA ILE A 22 -7.61 8.07 4.87
C ILE A 22 -7.69 6.56 5.10
N ARG A 23 -7.41 6.06 6.32
CA ARG A 23 -7.57 4.63 6.64
C ARG A 23 -9.01 4.15 6.42
N ASP A 24 -9.98 4.91 6.89
CA ASP A 24 -11.40 4.61 6.76
C ASP A 24 -11.83 4.60 5.29
N ALA A 25 -11.31 5.53 4.48
CA ALA A 25 -11.57 5.55 3.03
C ALA A 25 -11.04 4.29 2.32
N PHE A 26 -9.83 3.84 2.67
CA PHE A 26 -9.30 2.57 2.14
C PHE A 26 -10.14 1.37 2.60
N ALA A 27 -10.49 1.30 3.89
CA ALA A 27 -11.30 0.22 4.44
C ALA A 27 -12.71 0.16 3.80
N ALA A 28 -13.35 1.32 3.62
CA ALA A 28 -14.65 1.43 2.95
C ALA A 28 -14.57 1.01 1.47
N THR A 29 -13.50 1.38 0.77
CA THR A 29 -13.27 0.99 -0.63
C THR A 29 -13.12 -0.53 -0.75
N GLU A 30 -12.32 -1.14 0.11
CA GLU A 30 -12.13 -2.60 0.14
C GLU A 30 -13.45 -3.33 0.47
N ALA A 31 -14.18 -2.87 1.48
CA ALA A 31 -15.46 -3.46 1.86
C ALA A 31 -16.49 -3.39 0.72
N ALA A 32 -16.54 -2.25 0.00
CA ALA A 32 -17.41 -2.08 -1.15
C ALA A 32 -17.00 -3.00 -2.31
N PHE A 33 -15.70 -3.17 -2.57
CA PHE A 33 -15.20 -4.09 -3.58
C PHE A 33 -15.55 -5.54 -3.25
N ILE A 34 -15.35 -5.98 -2.01
CA ILE A 34 -15.72 -7.33 -1.56
C ILE A 34 -17.23 -7.57 -1.71
N ALA A 35 -18.07 -6.59 -1.35
CA ALA A 35 -19.52 -6.67 -1.53
C ALA A 35 -19.89 -6.80 -3.02
N GLN A 36 -19.21 -6.05 -3.89
CA GLN A 36 -19.40 -6.14 -5.34
C GLN A 36 -19.01 -7.52 -5.88
N VAL A 37 -17.83 -8.03 -5.53
CA VAL A 37 -17.37 -9.39 -5.88
C VAL A 37 -18.41 -10.44 -5.46
N SER A 38 -18.89 -10.34 -4.22
CA SER A 38 -19.86 -11.29 -3.66
C SER A 38 -21.18 -11.24 -4.43
N SER A 39 -21.70 -10.04 -4.72
CA SER A 39 -22.97 -9.89 -5.46
C SER A 39 -22.88 -10.35 -6.93
N GLN A 40 -21.69 -10.32 -7.53
CA GLN A 40 -21.49 -10.68 -8.93
C GLN A 40 -20.89 -12.08 -9.11
N TRP A 41 -20.74 -12.86 -8.05
CA TRP A 41 -20.06 -14.16 -8.09
C TRP A 41 -20.57 -15.08 -9.22
N ASP A 42 -21.89 -15.22 -9.36
CA ASP A 42 -22.50 -16.12 -10.35
C ASP A 42 -22.46 -15.57 -11.79
N THR A 43 -22.26 -14.25 -11.97
CA THR A 43 -22.36 -13.58 -13.28
C THR A 43 -21.03 -13.07 -13.81
N ASN A 44 -20.06 -12.82 -12.93
CA ASN A 44 -18.73 -12.31 -13.22
C ASN A 44 -17.71 -12.77 -12.17
N PRO A 45 -17.43 -14.09 -12.09
CA PRO A 45 -16.50 -14.65 -11.10
C PRO A 45 -15.06 -14.16 -11.28
N ASP A 46 -14.69 -13.73 -12.50
CA ASP A 46 -13.35 -13.19 -12.80
C ASP A 46 -13.01 -11.95 -11.96
N LEU A 47 -14.03 -11.22 -11.47
CA LEU A 47 -13.84 -10.10 -10.56
C LEU A 47 -13.15 -10.50 -9.25
N ALA A 48 -13.25 -11.75 -8.80
CA ALA A 48 -12.55 -12.25 -7.62
C ALA A 48 -11.04 -12.48 -7.86
N THR A 49 -10.59 -12.46 -9.12
CA THR A 49 -9.19 -12.71 -9.50
C THR A 49 -8.38 -11.44 -9.68
N VAL A 50 -9.04 -10.28 -9.69
CA VAL A 50 -8.38 -8.98 -9.88
C VAL A 50 -8.07 -8.33 -8.53
N GLY A 51 -7.03 -7.51 -8.53
CA GLY A 51 -6.64 -6.68 -7.41
C GLY A 51 -5.76 -5.54 -7.92
N SER A 52 -5.53 -4.54 -7.08
CA SER A 52 -4.67 -3.41 -7.44
C SER A 52 -3.85 -2.93 -6.25
N CYS A 53 -2.71 -2.31 -6.54
CA CYS A 53 -2.05 -1.46 -5.57
C CYS A 53 -2.75 -0.12 -5.50
N CYS A 54 -2.74 0.47 -4.32
CA CYS A 54 -3.27 1.81 -4.12
C CYS A 54 -2.24 2.67 -3.39
N LEU A 55 -1.80 3.73 -4.07
CA LEU A 55 -0.94 4.77 -3.53
C LEU A 55 -1.69 6.10 -3.64
N VAL A 56 -1.90 6.74 -2.50
CA VAL A 56 -2.65 8.00 -2.40
C VAL A 56 -1.75 9.08 -1.81
N GLY A 57 -1.72 10.23 -2.47
CA GLY A 57 -1.12 11.47 -1.98
C GLY A 57 -2.21 12.52 -1.78
N VAL A 58 -2.35 13.08 -0.59
CA VAL A 58 -3.30 14.17 -0.30
C VAL A 58 -2.53 15.40 0.16
N VAL A 59 -2.73 16.53 -0.51
CA VAL A 59 -2.16 17.81 -0.12
C VAL A 59 -3.27 18.67 0.49
N HIS A 60 -3.13 19.00 1.77
CA HIS A 60 -4.08 19.83 2.50
C HIS A 60 -3.31 20.71 3.48
N ASP A 61 -3.59 22.02 3.47
CA ASP A 61 -2.96 23.01 4.35
C ASP A 61 -1.43 22.86 4.45
N GLN A 62 -0.76 22.84 3.29
CA GLN A 62 0.70 22.68 3.15
C GLN A 62 1.25 21.35 3.70
N THR A 63 0.39 20.41 4.08
CA THR A 63 0.75 19.07 4.54
C THR A 63 0.50 18.06 3.43
N LEU A 64 1.48 17.18 3.20
CA LEU A 64 1.35 16.04 2.31
C LEU A 64 1.14 14.77 3.16
N PHE A 65 0.03 14.09 2.92
CA PHE A 65 -0.26 12.75 3.43
C PHE A 65 0.04 11.73 2.35
N VAL A 66 0.72 10.64 2.70
CA VAL A 66 0.98 9.52 1.78
C VAL A 66 0.48 8.23 2.41
N ALA A 67 -0.39 7.52 1.71
CA ALA A 67 -0.89 6.20 2.10
C ALA A 67 -0.59 5.19 0.99
N ASN A 68 0.02 4.07 1.36
CA ASN A 68 0.41 3.01 0.42
C ASN A 68 -0.15 1.65 0.85
N LEU A 69 -0.71 0.93 -0.12
CA LEU A 69 -1.15 -0.45 -0.02
C LEU A 69 -0.65 -1.20 -1.26
N GLY A 70 0.42 -1.98 -1.08
CA GLY A 70 1.08 -2.71 -2.16
C GLY A 70 2.52 -2.24 -2.36
N ASP A 71 3.05 -2.42 -3.56
CA ASP A 71 4.47 -2.18 -3.87
C ASP A 71 4.73 -0.89 -4.65
N SER A 72 3.70 -0.06 -4.85
CA SER A 72 3.86 1.30 -5.38
C SER A 72 4.76 2.15 -4.48
N ARG A 73 5.49 3.10 -5.09
CA ARG A 73 6.42 3.99 -4.38
C ARG A 73 6.12 5.47 -4.61
N ALA A 74 5.99 6.23 -3.52
CA ALA A 74 6.04 7.69 -3.55
C ALA A 74 7.46 8.20 -3.32
N VAL A 75 7.93 9.09 -4.20
CA VAL A 75 9.24 9.74 -4.10
C VAL A 75 9.07 11.25 -4.27
N LEU A 76 9.57 12.02 -3.32
CA LEU A 76 9.57 13.49 -3.35
C LEU A 76 10.89 14.02 -3.89
N GLY A 77 10.82 14.86 -4.92
CA GLY A 77 11.96 15.68 -5.34
C GLY A 77 12.09 16.89 -4.43
N LYS A 78 13.12 16.92 -3.57
CA LYS A 78 13.37 18.03 -2.65
C LYS A 78 14.56 18.86 -3.14
N LYS A 79 14.35 20.17 -3.32
CA LYS A 79 15.44 21.11 -3.59
C LYS A 79 16.28 21.30 -2.33
N VAL A 80 17.60 21.11 -2.45
CA VAL A 80 18.55 21.24 -1.34
C VAL A 80 19.57 22.34 -1.65
N GLY A 81 19.78 23.22 -0.68
CA GLY A 81 20.72 24.33 -0.80
C GLY A 81 20.32 25.38 -1.84
N ARG A 82 21.28 26.28 -2.13
CA ARG A 82 21.10 27.38 -3.10
C ARG A 82 21.49 27.01 -4.53
N SER A 83 22.18 25.87 -4.71
CA SER A 83 22.72 25.41 -5.99
C SER A 83 21.66 24.88 -6.98
N GLY A 84 20.43 24.64 -6.53
CA GLY A 84 19.40 24.04 -7.39
C GLY A 84 19.38 22.52 -7.41
N GLN A 85 20.25 21.86 -6.64
CA GLN A 85 20.28 20.41 -6.54
C GLN A 85 18.95 19.86 -6.04
N ILE A 86 18.44 18.81 -6.70
CA ILE A 86 17.27 18.05 -6.26
C ILE A 86 17.74 16.72 -5.71
N VAL A 87 17.26 16.35 -4.52
CA VAL A 87 17.43 15.03 -3.93
C VAL A 87 16.12 14.27 -3.98
N ALA A 88 16.17 12.97 -4.25
CA ALA A 88 15.03 12.10 -4.19
C ALA A 88 14.85 11.56 -2.76
N GLU A 89 13.70 11.81 -2.16
CA GLU A 89 13.34 11.33 -0.83
C GLU A 89 12.15 10.36 -0.94
N GLN A 90 12.35 9.09 -0.59
CA GLN A 90 11.27 8.11 -0.58
C GLN A 90 10.30 8.37 0.59
N LEU A 91 9.00 8.47 0.28
CA LEU A 91 7.95 8.79 1.25
C LEU A 91 7.12 7.58 1.70
N SER A 92 7.08 6.50 0.92
CA SER A 92 6.33 5.29 1.24
C SER A 92 7.26 4.08 1.45
N THR A 93 6.76 3.04 2.11
CA THR A 93 7.41 1.72 2.13
C THR A 93 6.54 0.74 1.35
N GLU A 94 7.18 -0.10 0.56
CA GLU A 94 6.54 -1.13 -0.24
C GLU A 94 6.22 -2.38 0.57
N HIS A 95 5.06 -2.95 0.30
CA HIS A 95 4.63 -4.23 0.83
C HIS A 95 4.75 -5.30 -0.25
N ASN A 96 5.99 -5.79 -0.43
CA ASN A 96 6.34 -6.83 -1.41
C ASN A 96 7.08 -7.98 -0.71
N ALA A 97 6.71 -9.23 -1.03
CA ALA A 97 7.26 -10.44 -0.42
C ALA A 97 8.77 -10.66 -0.69
N ASN A 98 9.37 -9.92 -1.63
CA ASN A 98 10.82 -9.89 -1.81
C ASN A 98 11.54 -9.17 -0.66
N HIS A 99 10.85 -8.35 0.12
CA HIS A 99 11.38 -7.78 1.37
C HIS A 99 11.23 -8.78 2.52
N GLU A 100 12.33 -9.04 3.22
CA GLU A 100 12.35 -9.99 4.34
C GLU A 100 11.40 -9.59 5.47
N ALA A 101 11.36 -8.31 5.83
CA ALA A 101 10.45 -7.81 6.87
C ALA A 101 8.99 -8.16 6.57
N VAL A 102 8.55 -8.02 5.31
CA VAL A 102 7.19 -8.37 4.88
C VAL A 102 6.96 -9.88 4.95
N ARG A 103 7.97 -10.71 4.65
CA ARG A 103 7.87 -12.16 4.82
C ARG A 103 7.68 -12.55 6.28
N GLN A 104 8.49 -11.99 7.16
CA GLN A 104 8.39 -12.27 8.60
C GLN A 104 7.05 -11.81 9.17
N GLU A 105 6.57 -10.64 8.75
CA GLU A 105 5.25 -10.13 9.11
C GLU A 105 4.13 -11.11 8.67
N LEU A 106 4.15 -11.54 7.40
CA LEU A 106 3.18 -12.51 6.86
C LEU A 106 3.21 -13.83 7.64
N MET A 107 4.40 -14.37 7.93
CA MET A 107 4.54 -15.59 8.70
C MET A 107 4.00 -15.45 10.13
N ALA A 108 4.25 -14.30 10.78
CA ALA A 108 3.77 -14.03 12.14
C ALA A 108 2.25 -13.87 12.21
N GLN A 109 1.62 -13.27 11.19
CA GLN A 109 0.16 -13.10 11.13
C GLN A 109 -0.57 -14.40 10.75
N HIS A 110 0.14 -15.36 10.14
CA HIS A 110 -0.44 -16.61 9.64
C HIS A 110 0.36 -17.84 10.13
N PRO A 111 0.43 -18.09 11.45
CA PRO A 111 1.27 -19.14 12.02
C PRO A 111 0.86 -20.56 11.57
N ASP A 112 -0.42 -20.77 11.26
CA ASP A 112 -0.97 -22.06 10.85
C ASP A 112 -0.88 -22.31 9.33
N ASP A 113 -0.28 -21.38 8.59
CA ASP A 113 -0.21 -21.42 7.13
C ASP A 113 1.25 -21.48 6.66
N PRO A 114 1.86 -22.68 6.61
CA PRO A 114 3.26 -22.84 6.21
C PRO A 114 3.52 -22.44 4.75
N GLN A 115 2.47 -22.20 3.96
CA GLN A 115 2.55 -21.79 2.56
C GLN A 115 2.23 -20.31 2.34
N ILE A 116 2.07 -19.51 3.41
CA ILE A 116 1.75 -18.07 3.30
C ILE A 116 2.77 -17.32 2.43
N VAL A 117 4.04 -17.71 2.50
CA VAL A 117 5.14 -17.18 1.68
C VAL A 117 5.86 -18.35 1.01
N ALA A 118 5.98 -18.31 -0.32
CA ALA A 118 6.63 -19.36 -1.09
C ALA A 118 7.61 -18.80 -2.12
N LEU A 119 8.77 -19.44 -2.26
CA LEU A 119 9.71 -19.15 -3.34
C LEU A 119 9.31 -19.94 -4.60
N LYS A 120 8.96 -19.24 -5.67
CA LYS A 120 8.56 -19.83 -6.95
C LYS A 120 9.33 -19.18 -8.09
N HIS A 121 10.03 -19.99 -8.88
CA HIS A 121 10.85 -19.51 -10.01
C HIS A 121 11.83 -18.39 -9.63
N GLY A 122 12.45 -18.48 -8.44
CA GLY A 122 13.42 -17.49 -7.95
C GLY A 122 12.81 -16.22 -7.34
N VAL A 123 11.48 -16.12 -7.24
CA VAL A 123 10.79 -14.93 -6.70
C VAL A 123 9.92 -15.33 -5.51
N TRP A 124 9.93 -14.52 -4.44
CA TRP A 124 9.06 -14.73 -3.29
C TRP A 124 7.65 -14.25 -3.58
N ARG A 125 6.66 -15.09 -3.29
CA ARG A 125 5.24 -14.85 -3.57
C ARG A 125 4.39 -15.15 -2.35
N VAL A 126 3.34 -14.36 -2.16
CA VAL A 126 2.27 -14.67 -1.20
C VAL A 126 1.44 -15.82 -1.76
N LYS A 127 1.31 -16.90 -0.98
CA LYS A 127 0.62 -18.14 -1.38
C LYS A 127 1.14 -18.78 -2.67
N GLY A 128 2.34 -18.42 -3.12
CA GLY A 128 2.87 -18.84 -4.42
C GLY A 128 2.24 -18.16 -5.64
N ILE A 129 1.31 -17.22 -5.44
CA ILE A 129 0.55 -16.57 -6.52
C ILE A 129 1.02 -15.13 -6.69
N ILE A 130 0.79 -14.31 -5.66
CA ILE A 130 0.92 -12.86 -5.76
C ILE A 130 2.38 -12.48 -5.47
N GLN A 131 3.01 -11.86 -6.45
CA GLN A 131 4.11 -10.94 -6.19
C GLN A 131 3.71 -9.64 -6.83
N VAL A 132 3.52 -8.62 -6.00
CA VAL A 132 3.24 -7.29 -6.50
C VAL A 132 4.58 -6.71 -6.96
N GLY A 133 4.67 -6.42 -8.26
CA GLY A 133 5.82 -5.80 -8.94
C GLY A 133 6.16 -6.46 -10.27
N PHE A 134 6.02 -5.71 -11.37
CA PHE A 134 6.55 -6.08 -12.67
C PHE A 134 8.08 -5.89 -12.67
N TYR A 135 8.85 -6.97 -12.69
CA TYR A 135 10.25 -6.87 -13.11
C TYR A 135 10.27 -6.73 -14.63
N LEU A 136 10.74 -5.58 -15.13
CA LEU A 136 11.46 -5.51 -16.41
C LEU A 136 12.87 -6.08 -16.20
#